data_AF-A0A8D2MFL9-F1
#
_entry.id   AF-A0A8D2MFL9-F1
#
_cell.length_a   1.000
_cell.length_b   1.000
_cell.length_c   1.000
_cell.angle_alpha   90.00
_cell.angle_beta   90.00
_cell.angle_gamma   90.00
#
_symmetry.space_group_name_H-M   'P 1'
#
loop_
_entity.id
_entity.type
_entity.pdbx_description
1 polymer ?
#
loop_
_entity_poly.entity_id
_entity_poly.type
_entity_poly.pdbx_seq_one_letter_code
_entity_poly.pdbx_strand_id
1 'polypeptide(L)'
;MGKSESLYVLLAERMWTVVGEALSGGDRMLLEPLQSVGESLKWEKQKEAERLGNSLETDSVSTWSPNFWKKDLEEKLMQYMTAQIPLLDSSTDTNETALKQHLSHLERTFVPSLEHRSDVFREAGLLVTYARCCHASLCSHLATLTDRNCFSFSQSLLIYEWIIKMYKRGSQACERPGHSLSLGAQCLVWILWKTEEKLLATARKEVGKALKEAFDIGKPPWADAAVIEILTEKTEAARRVSESLGEKVEAECLEECLRFLESYEDEVRSFIQLDGCSQIYSSLRILESCCLLRAVWHKLTYICSVSTEQNVKVNGFLHRMEDDIMEHFLQTITTKVKGTLKDHFKKCDSGFDHVLESLKQSFLTFGKKKTDIYEALVKAVNAIIVTEYMQALLTTPRKTSAMQRRRIANKIEEDHRMMQTIFKECLGPAAGSLKDPIKAILELVQTSDPEGMKIALLPILKEFPDLRKEHLSAVLDIKDSLSRDDRAALLKAFHDNCRESETEANLLFADIEVKPRKCGLCGCLCC
;
A
#
# COMPACT_ATOMS: atom_id res chain seq x y z
N MET A 1 -20.07 16.09 67.41
CA MET A 1 -18.67 16.43 67.13
C MET A 1 -18.03 16.97 68.39
N GLY A 2 -16.92 16.40 68.82
CA GLY A 2 -16.19 16.85 70.00
C GLY A 2 -15.57 18.24 69.75
N LYS A 3 -15.36 19.04 70.81
CA LYS A 3 -14.70 20.36 70.71
C LYS A 3 -13.34 20.29 69.99
N SER A 4 -12.66 19.14 70.08
CA SER A 4 -11.39 18.85 69.41
C SER A 4 -11.51 18.70 67.88
N GLU A 5 -12.56 18.06 67.37
CA GLU A 5 -12.80 17.91 65.92
C GLU A 5 -13.11 19.26 65.27
N SER A 6 -13.90 20.12 65.96
CA SER A 6 -14.21 21.47 65.47
C SER A 6 -12.97 22.36 65.39
N LEU A 7 -12.05 22.27 66.35
CA LEU A 7 -10.77 22.99 66.31
C LEU A 7 -9.85 22.47 65.22
N TYR A 8 -9.87 21.16 64.94
CA TYR A 8 -9.09 20.55 63.85
C TYR A 8 -9.54 21.04 62.47
N VAL A 9 -10.85 21.14 62.24
CA VAL A 9 -11.42 21.69 61.00
C VAL A 9 -11.10 23.17 60.84
N LEU A 10 -11.26 23.98 61.89
CA LEU A 10 -10.92 25.41 61.86
C LEU A 10 -9.44 25.66 61.59
N LEU A 11 -8.56 24.81 62.15
CA LEU A 11 -7.12 24.88 61.88
C LEU A 11 -6.84 24.56 60.40
N ALA A 12 -7.46 23.51 59.86
CA ALA A 12 -7.33 23.14 58.45
C ALA A 12 -7.79 24.28 57.52
N GLU A 13 -8.96 24.87 57.78
CA GLU A 13 -9.46 26.01 57.01
C GLU A 13 -8.46 27.18 57.00
N ARG A 14 -7.87 27.49 58.16
CA ARG A 14 -6.87 28.56 58.26
C ARG A 14 -5.57 28.22 57.52
N MET A 15 -5.11 26.97 57.58
CA MET A 15 -3.96 26.49 56.82
C MET A 15 -4.21 26.61 55.30
N TRP A 16 -5.41 26.27 54.83
CA TRP A 16 -5.76 26.35 53.40
C TRP A 16 -5.90 27.80 52.90
N THR A 17 -6.40 28.72 53.73
CA THR A 17 -6.39 30.15 53.42
C THR A 17 -4.97 30.66 53.22
N VAL A 18 -4.04 30.31 54.12
CA VAL A 18 -2.62 30.68 54.02
C VAL A 18 -1.99 30.13 52.72
N VAL A 19 -2.28 28.87 52.38
CA VAL A 19 -1.80 28.27 51.11
C VAL A 19 -2.41 28.98 49.90
N GLY A 20 -3.69 29.35 49.94
CA GLY A 20 -4.36 30.09 48.86
C GLY A 20 -3.79 31.50 48.66
N GLU A 21 -3.47 32.19 49.75
CA GLU A 21 -2.86 33.52 49.73
C GLU A 21 -1.43 33.48 49.18
N ALA A 22 -0.65 32.45 49.57
CA ALA A 22 0.69 32.23 49.04
C ALA A 22 0.68 31.89 47.54
N LEU A 23 -0.36 31.20 47.07
CA LEU A 23 -0.57 30.97 45.64
C LEU A 23 -1.04 32.23 44.89
N SER A 24 -1.68 33.18 45.56
CA SER A 24 -2.23 34.40 44.93
C SER A 24 -1.22 35.53 44.77
N GLY A 25 0.05 35.31 45.16
CA GLY A 25 1.13 36.28 44.99
C GLY A 25 1.40 37.16 46.22
N GLY A 26 1.00 36.71 47.41
CA GLY A 26 1.44 37.35 48.65
C GLY A 26 2.95 37.26 48.81
N ASP A 27 3.57 38.42 49.02
CA ASP A 27 5.01 38.64 49.21
C ASP A 27 5.61 37.73 50.32
N ARG A 28 6.94 37.78 50.53
CA ARG A 28 7.69 37.05 51.59
C ARG A 28 7.06 37.09 52.99
N MET A 29 6.10 37.98 53.22
CA MET A 29 5.24 38.06 54.41
C MET A 29 4.45 36.78 54.72
N LEU A 30 4.22 35.87 53.76
CA LEU A 30 3.51 34.60 54.01
C LEU A 30 4.42 33.41 54.30
N LEU A 31 5.74 33.59 54.34
CA LEU A 31 6.70 32.50 54.56
C LEU A 31 6.54 31.85 55.94
N GLU A 32 6.48 32.66 57.01
CA GLU A 32 6.30 32.16 58.38
C GLU A 32 4.97 31.40 58.56
N PRO A 33 3.81 31.93 58.10
CA PRO A 33 2.58 31.15 58.04
C PRO A 33 2.69 29.83 57.25
N LEU A 34 3.35 29.82 56.09
CA LEU A 34 3.52 28.61 55.28
C LEU A 34 4.44 27.57 55.94
N GLN A 35 5.47 28.03 56.66
CA GLN A 35 6.34 27.18 57.47
C GLN A 35 5.54 26.49 58.57
N SER A 36 4.64 27.22 59.25
CA SER A 36 3.74 26.64 60.25
C SER A 36 2.81 25.57 59.65
N VAL A 37 2.34 25.75 58.42
CA VAL A 37 1.61 24.72 57.66
C VAL A 37 2.50 23.49 57.41
N GLY A 38 3.75 23.70 56.97
CA GLY A 38 4.72 22.63 56.74
C GLY A 38 5.09 21.85 58.01
N GLU A 39 5.23 22.53 59.14
CA GLU A 39 5.47 21.93 60.47
C GLU A 39 4.25 21.15 60.95
N SER A 40 3.04 21.67 60.75
CA SER A 40 1.80 20.98 61.12
C SER A 40 1.62 19.66 60.35
N LEU A 41 1.99 19.63 59.06
CA LEU A 41 1.98 18.41 58.24
C LEU A 41 3.08 17.42 58.64
N LYS A 42 4.26 17.91 59.04
CA LYS A 42 5.32 17.05 59.60
C LYS A 42 4.87 16.44 60.93
N TRP A 43 4.24 17.23 61.79
CA TRP A 43 3.67 16.77 63.06
C TRP A 43 2.57 15.72 62.86
N GLU A 44 1.64 15.94 61.92
CA GLU A 44 0.58 14.99 61.56
C GLU A 44 1.20 13.65 61.13
N LYS A 45 2.20 13.68 60.22
CA LYS A 45 2.92 12.49 59.75
C LYS A 45 3.65 11.76 60.88
N GLN A 46 4.26 12.51 61.82
CA GLN A 46 4.92 11.92 62.98
C GLN A 46 3.91 11.22 63.90
N LYS A 47 2.75 11.85 64.14
CA LYS A 47 1.67 11.27 64.96
C LYS A 47 1.04 10.05 64.31
N GLU A 48 0.90 10.04 62.99
CA GLU A 48 0.45 8.88 62.22
C GLU A 48 1.45 7.70 62.38
N ALA A 49 2.76 7.97 62.28
CA ALA A 49 3.81 6.96 62.47
C ALA A 49 3.87 6.42 63.91
N GLU A 50 3.74 7.30 64.92
CA GLU A 50 3.65 6.92 66.33
C GLU A 50 2.42 6.03 66.60
N ARG A 51 1.27 6.35 65.99
CA ARG A 51 0.04 5.55 66.12
C ARG A 51 0.15 4.19 65.43
N LEU A 52 0.77 4.13 64.26
CA LEU A 52 1.01 2.86 63.53
C LEU A 52 2.02 1.98 64.28
N GLY A 53 3.04 2.57 64.89
CA GLY A 53 4.03 1.87 65.73
C GLY A 53 3.49 1.37 67.08
N ASN A 54 2.53 2.10 67.68
CA ASN A 54 1.92 1.76 68.97
C ASN A 54 0.72 0.81 68.86
N SER A 55 0.43 0.28 67.67
CA SER A 55 -0.72 -0.62 67.42
C SER A 55 -0.64 -1.98 68.15
N LEU A 56 0.38 -2.22 68.97
CA LEU A 56 0.52 -3.42 69.82
C LEU A 56 0.04 -3.24 71.27
N GLU A 57 -0.22 -2.01 71.75
CA GLU A 57 -0.74 -1.79 73.10
C GLU A 57 -2.14 -1.15 73.05
N THR A 58 -3.13 -1.98 73.40
CA THR A 58 -4.53 -1.60 73.59
C THR A 58 -4.67 -0.60 74.74
N ASP A 59 -5.20 0.60 74.46
CA ASP A 59 -6.31 1.17 75.22
C ASP A 59 -6.93 2.45 74.62
N SER A 60 -8.25 2.54 74.74
CA SER A 60 -9.17 3.65 74.45
C SER A 60 -9.17 4.24 73.02
N VAL A 61 -10.20 3.88 72.25
CA VAL A 61 -10.44 4.35 70.88
C VAL A 61 -10.84 5.82 70.87
N SER A 62 -9.87 6.70 70.61
CA SER A 62 -10.16 7.99 70.00
C SER A 62 -10.56 7.75 68.54
N THR A 63 -11.82 8.09 68.19
CA THR A 63 -12.34 8.07 66.81
C THR A 63 -11.67 9.09 65.89
N TRP A 64 -10.88 10.00 66.46
CA TRP A 64 -10.15 10.99 65.70
C TRP A 64 -8.99 10.33 64.92
N SER A 65 -9.00 10.49 63.60
CA SER A 65 -7.98 9.98 62.68
C SER A 65 -7.29 11.17 61.99
N PRO A 66 -5.96 11.33 62.14
CA PRO A 66 -5.19 12.42 61.53
C PRO A 66 -4.95 12.21 60.02
N ASN A 67 -5.94 11.70 59.27
CA ASN A 67 -5.74 11.19 57.92
C ASN A 67 -6.33 12.09 56.82
N PHE A 68 -6.09 13.40 56.80
CA PHE A 68 -6.70 14.24 55.74
C PHE A 68 -5.85 15.43 55.27
N TRP A 69 -5.04 16.08 56.10
CA TRP A 69 -4.46 17.37 55.70
C TRP A 69 -3.52 17.28 54.51
N LYS A 70 -2.75 16.19 54.39
CA LYS A 70 -1.90 15.99 53.20
C LYS A 70 -2.72 15.83 51.91
N LYS A 71 -3.82 15.06 51.95
CA LYS A 71 -4.70 14.86 50.77
C LYS A 71 -5.46 16.14 50.44
N ASP A 72 -5.94 16.85 51.45
CA ASP A 72 -6.64 18.13 51.29
C ASP A 72 -5.70 19.18 50.68
N LEU A 73 -4.43 19.23 51.14
CA LEU A 73 -3.41 20.09 50.54
C LEU A 73 -3.18 19.73 49.08
N GLU A 74 -3.01 18.44 48.77
CA GLU A 74 -2.84 17.98 47.38
C GLU A 74 -4.03 18.38 46.51
N GLU A 75 -5.26 18.19 47.00
CA GLU A 75 -6.49 18.57 46.28
C GLU A 75 -6.55 20.09 46.03
N LYS A 76 -6.26 20.91 47.04
CA LYS A 76 -6.26 22.38 46.90
C LYS A 76 -5.19 22.87 45.93
N LEU A 77 -3.99 22.30 46.00
CA LEU A 77 -2.92 22.60 45.06
C LEU A 77 -3.31 22.20 43.63
N MET A 78 -3.88 21.01 43.44
CA MET A 78 -4.34 20.53 42.14
C MET A 78 -5.48 21.40 41.58
N GLN A 79 -6.47 21.77 42.40
CA GLN A 79 -7.58 22.66 42.00
C GLN A 79 -7.05 24.02 41.53
N TYR A 80 -6.12 24.60 42.30
CA TYR A 80 -5.50 25.87 41.95
C TYR A 80 -4.73 25.77 40.62
N MET A 81 -3.88 24.74 40.46
CA MET A 81 -3.04 24.58 39.28
C MET A 81 -3.89 24.32 38.03
N THR A 82 -4.93 23.50 38.13
CA THR A 82 -5.85 23.23 37.03
C THR A 82 -6.63 24.48 36.63
N ALA A 83 -7.00 25.35 37.58
CA ALA A 83 -7.66 26.62 37.29
C ALA A 83 -6.76 27.63 36.55
N GLN A 84 -5.43 27.51 36.69
CA GLN A 84 -4.45 28.35 36.01
C GLN A 84 -4.07 27.84 34.62
N ILE A 85 -4.45 26.62 34.26
CA ILE A 85 -4.24 26.09 32.92
C ILE A 85 -5.29 26.73 32.00
N PRO A 86 -4.88 27.42 30.92
CA PRO A 86 -5.83 27.99 29.97
C PRO A 86 -6.74 26.91 29.40
N LEU A 87 -8.03 27.22 29.28
CA LEU A 87 -8.97 26.37 28.55
C LEU A 87 -8.66 26.46 27.06
N LEU A 88 -8.48 25.30 26.42
CA LEU A 88 -8.44 25.20 24.97
C LEU A 88 -9.89 25.18 24.47
N ASP A 89 -10.38 26.33 23.98
CA ASP A 89 -11.75 26.50 23.48
C ASP A 89 -12.10 25.39 22.48
N SER A 90 -13.15 24.63 22.78
CA SER A 90 -13.59 23.47 22.00
C SER A 90 -14.51 23.84 20.83
N SER A 91 -14.77 25.12 20.58
CA SER A 91 -15.84 25.61 19.72
C SER A 91 -15.41 26.16 18.36
N THR A 92 -14.10 26.19 18.06
CA THR A 92 -13.61 26.60 16.74
C THR A 92 -12.80 25.50 16.10
N ASP A 93 -13.12 25.17 14.86
CA ASP A 93 -12.42 24.22 14.03
C ASP A 93 -10.89 24.37 14.16
N THR A 94 -10.25 23.32 14.68
CA THR A 94 -9.03 22.68 14.14
C THR A 94 -7.89 23.59 13.65
N ASN A 95 -7.67 24.76 14.24
CA ASN A 95 -6.56 25.61 13.84
C ASN A 95 -5.31 25.22 14.64
N GLU A 96 -4.36 24.58 13.96
CA GLU A 96 -3.01 24.29 14.44
C GLU A 96 -2.36 25.48 15.18
N THR A 97 -2.72 26.71 14.78
CA THR A 97 -2.31 27.96 15.42
C THR A 97 -2.83 28.12 16.85
N ALA A 98 -4.09 27.75 17.14
CA ALA A 98 -4.67 27.81 18.48
C ALA A 98 -3.98 26.82 19.43
N LEU A 99 -3.69 25.60 18.95
CA LEU A 99 -2.92 24.61 19.70
C LEU A 99 -1.50 25.13 19.96
N LYS A 100 -0.84 25.70 18.95
CA LYS A 100 0.51 26.28 19.09
C LYS A 100 0.54 27.44 20.08
N GLN A 101 -0.48 28.31 20.06
CA GLN A 101 -0.64 29.40 21.03
C GLN A 101 -0.85 28.86 22.45
N HIS A 102 -1.71 27.84 22.60
CA HIS A 102 -1.96 27.19 23.88
C HIS A 102 -0.68 26.58 24.47
N LEU A 103 0.06 25.80 23.68
CA LEU A 103 1.35 25.22 24.07
C LEU A 103 2.40 26.30 24.40
N SER A 104 2.42 27.40 23.63
CA SER A 104 3.32 28.54 23.90
C SER A 104 2.96 29.27 25.20
N HIS A 105 1.67 29.41 25.51
CA HIS A 105 1.21 30.00 26.77
C HIS A 105 1.58 29.10 27.96
N LEU A 106 1.41 27.79 27.83
CA LEU A 106 1.88 26.83 28.84
C LEU A 106 3.38 26.97 29.09
N GLU A 107 4.17 27.10 28.01
CA GLU A 107 5.63 27.23 28.09
C GLU A 107 6.09 28.56 28.72
N ARG A 108 5.46 29.68 28.33
CA ARG A 108 5.94 31.04 28.67
C ARG A 108 5.31 31.63 29.92
N THR A 109 4.13 31.17 30.31
CA THR A 109 3.36 31.77 31.40
C THR A 109 3.16 30.75 32.53
N PHE A 110 2.60 29.59 32.22
CA PHE A 110 2.25 28.60 33.24
C PHE A 110 3.51 28.00 33.88
N VAL A 111 4.44 27.44 33.10
CA VAL A 111 5.66 26.82 33.64
C VAL A 111 6.50 27.79 34.48
N PRO A 112 6.82 29.03 34.02
CA PRO A 112 7.58 29.98 34.83
C PRO A 112 6.85 30.42 36.10
N SER A 113 5.51 30.51 36.09
CA SER A 113 4.73 30.84 37.29
C SER A 113 4.85 29.77 38.38
N LEU A 114 4.97 28.50 37.98
CA LEU A 114 5.21 27.39 38.90
C LEU A 114 6.65 27.40 39.44
N GLU A 115 7.63 27.67 38.57
CA GLU A 115 9.04 27.78 38.96
C GLU A 115 9.25 28.93 39.96
N HIS A 116 8.69 30.11 39.71
CA HIS A 116 8.83 31.29 40.57
C HIS A 116 8.33 31.04 42.00
N ARG A 117 7.24 30.28 42.14
CA ARG A 117 6.63 29.98 43.45
C ARG A 117 7.31 28.82 44.16
N SER A 118 8.09 28.01 43.44
CA SER A 118 8.77 26.84 44.01
C SER A 118 9.69 27.20 45.17
N ASP A 119 10.30 28.38 45.17
CA ASP A 119 11.22 28.82 46.22
C ASP A 119 10.51 29.11 47.55
N VAL A 120 9.32 29.72 47.52
CA VAL A 120 8.51 29.94 48.73
C VAL A 120 8.06 28.61 49.35
N PHE A 121 7.62 27.66 48.53
CA PHE A 121 7.26 26.31 49.01
C PHE A 121 8.47 25.48 49.44
N ARG A 122 9.67 25.76 48.91
CA ARG A 122 10.93 25.16 49.34
C ARG A 122 11.33 25.63 50.73
N GLU A 123 11.31 26.94 50.95
CA GLU A 123 11.62 27.54 52.26
C GLU A 123 10.61 27.12 53.35
N ALA A 124 9.40 26.73 52.97
CA ALA A 124 8.38 26.17 53.85
C ALA A 124 8.43 24.63 54.04
N GLY A 125 9.34 23.93 53.37
CA GLY A 125 9.46 22.47 53.45
C GLY A 125 8.34 21.68 52.74
N LEU A 126 7.61 22.33 51.82
CA LEU A 126 6.48 21.76 51.07
C LEU A 126 6.78 21.48 49.59
N LEU A 127 8.03 21.73 49.14
CA LEU A 127 8.44 21.62 47.74
C LEU A 127 8.07 20.28 47.09
N VAL A 128 8.24 19.15 47.78
CA VAL A 128 7.95 17.82 47.22
C VAL A 128 6.47 17.65 46.90
N THR A 129 5.58 18.10 47.80
CA THR A 129 4.13 18.04 47.57
C THR A 129 3.72 19.02 46.48
N TYR A 130 4.23 20.25 46.52
CA TYR A 130 4.00 21.26 45.50
C TYR A 130 4.41 20.79 44.10
N ALA A 131 5.65 20.33 43.95
CA ALA A 131 6.21 19.79 42.71
C ALA A 131 5.37 18.63 42.15
N ARG A 132 4.97 17.69 43.01
CA ARG A 132 4.14 16.55 42.60
C ARG A 132 2.77 17.00 42.08
N CYS A 133 2.11 17.94 42.75
CA CYS A 133 0.84 18.50 42.27
C CYS A 133 1.02 19.25 40.94
N CYS A 134 2.08 20.05 40.79
CA CYS A 134 2.39 20.74 39.54
C CYS A 134 2.51 19.76 38.37
N HIS A 135 3.29 18.70 38.57
CA HIS A 135 3.46 17.66 37.56
C HIS A 135 2.17 16.90 37.28
N ALA A 136 1.41 16.53 38.32
CA ALA A 136 0.16 15.79 38.15
C ALA A 136 -0.89 16.62 37.38
N SER A 137 -1.06 17.91 37.68
CA SER A 137 -1.97 18.80 36.94
C SER A 137 -1.54 18.96 35.49
N LEU A 138 -0.25 19.20 35.23
CA LEU A 138 0.26 19.35 33.87
C LEU A 138 0.13 18.04 33.08
N CYS A 139 0.51 16.91 33.67
CA CYS A 139 0.36 15.60 33.07
C CYS A 139 -1.10 15.26 32.78
N SER A 140 -2.00 15.54 33.71
CA SER A 140 -3.43 15.32 33.51
C SER A 140 -3.93 16.13 32.32
N HIS A 141 -3.49 17.38 32.18
CA HIS A 141 -3.85 18.22 31.03
C HIS A 141 -3.26 17.71 29.71
N LEU A 142 -2.01 17.30 29.70
CA LEU A 142 -1.37 16.74 28.50
C LEU A 142 -1.97 15.39 28.10
N ALA A 143 -2.37 14.57 29.07
CA ALA A 143 -3.08 13.33 28.84
C ALA A 143 -4.45 13.60 28.21
N THR A 144 -5.23 14.55 28.74
CA THR A 144 -6.53 14.92 28.13
C THR A 144 -6.39 15.53 26.75
N LEU A 145 -5.31 16.31 26.49
CA LEU A 145 -5.00 16.78 25.15
C LEU A 145 -4.65 15.61 24.21
N THR A 146 -3.78 14.69 24.63
CA THR A 146 -3.35 13.55 23.82
C THR A 146 -4.51 12.59 23.52
N ASP A 147 -5.46 12.44 24.44
CA ASP A 147 -6.64 11.58 24.30
C ASP A 147 -7.73 12.15 23.38
N ARG A 148 -7.62 13.39 22.91
CA ARG A 148 -8.56 13.95 21.93
C ARG A 148 -8.40 13.23 20.58
N ASN A 149 -9.36 12.41 20.18
CA ASN A 149 -9.33 11.61 18.95
C ASN A 149 -9.28 12.41 17.62
N CYS A 150 -9.38 13.74 17.66
CA CYS A 150 -9.53 14.58 16.47
C CYS A 150 -8.24 15.22 15.96
N PHE A 151 -7.09 15.03 16.63
CA PHE A 151 -5.85 15.71 16.22
C PHE A 151 -5.23 15.09 14.97
N SER A 152 -4.81 15.96 14.05
CA SER A 152 -4.03 15.60 12.86
C SER A 152 -2.62 15.13 13.23
N PHE A 153 -1.89 14.61 12.24
CA PHE A 153 -0.46 14.30 12.39
C PHE A 153 0.34 15.54 12.83
N SER A 154 0.15 16.69 12.18
CA SER A 154 0.86 17.93 12.52
C SER A 154 0.57 18.41 13.94
N GLN A 155 -0.69 18.35 14.38
CA GLN A 155 -1.10 18.73 15.73
C GLN A 155 -0.51 17.79 16.79
N SER A 156 -0.52 16.48 16.53
CA SER A 156 0.09 15.49 17.43
C SER A 156 1.62 15.68 17.51
N LEU A 157 2.25 16.09 16.41
CA LEU A 157 3.68 16.36 16.34
C LEU A 157 4.06 17.61 17.16
N LEU A 158 3.23 18.66 17.16
CA LEU A 158 3.43 19.84 18.01
C LEU A 158 3.38 19.48 19.50
N ILE A 159 2.44 18.62 19.90
CA ILE A 159 2.35 18.14 21.28
C ILE A 159 3.60 17.34 21.65
N TYR A 160 4.03 16.44 20.75
CA TYR A 160 5.23 15.64 20.94
C TYR A 160 6.50 16.49 21.07
N GLU A 161 6.69 17.47 20.18
CA GLU A 161 7.81 18.42 20.23
C GLU A 161 7.85 19.16 21.56
N TRP A 162 6.69 19.66 22.01
CA TRP A 162 6.57 20.37 23.28
C TRP A 162 6.93 19.46 24.48
N ILE A 163 6.45 18.22 24.51
CA ILE A 163 6.77 17.26 25.59
C ILE A 163 8.26 16.94 25.62
N ILE A 164 8.89 16.70 24.46
CA ILE A 164 10.34 16.48 24.37
C ILE A 164 11.12 17.67 24.91
N LYS A 165 10.75 18.88 24.49
CA LYS A 165 11.41 20.11 24.93
C LYS A 165 11.33 20.27 26.44
N MET A 166 10.17 20.00 27.03
CA MET A 166 9.97 20.05 28.47
C MET A 166 10.73 18.95 29.22
N TYR A 167 10.77 17.74 28.68
CA TYR A 167 11.56 16.64 29.24
C TYR A 167 13.06 16.98 29.26
N LYS A 168 13.60 17.51 28.15
CA LYS A 168 15.01 17.95 28.06
C LYS A 168 15.33 19.07 29.06
N ARG A 169 14.44 20.06 29.21
CA ARG A 169 14.57 21.14 30.20
C ARG A 169 14.64 20.61 31.63
N GLY A 170 13.80 19.64 31.98
CA GLY A 170 13.82 18.99 33.30
C GLY A 170 15.09 18.17 33.55
N SER A 171 15.61 17.48 32.52
CA SER A 171 16.83 16.68 32.62
C SER A 171 18.09 17.53 32.79
N GLN A 172 18.25 18.63 32.05
CA GLN A 172 19.41 19.53 32.19
C GLN A 172 19.43 20.31 33.51
N ALA A 173 18.26 20.61 34.09
CA ALA A 173 18.18 21.27 35.39
C ALA A 173 18.69 20.38 36.56
N CYS A 174 18.80 19.05 36.36
CA CYS A 174 19.25 18.10 37.38
C CYS A 174 20.78 18.04 37.55
N GLU A 175 21.59 18.62 36.66
CA GLU A 175 23.05 18.65 36.80
C GLU A 175 23.54 19.72 37.80
N ARG A 176 22.66 20.60 38.28
CA ARG A 176 22.94 21.53 39.38
C ARG A 176 22.49 20.93 40.72
N PRO A 177 23.37 20.82 41.73
CA PRO A 177 23.01 20.27 43.03
C PRO A 177 22.01 21.20 43.72
N GLY A 178 20.72 20.85 43.74
CA GLY A 178 19.68 21.57 44.49
C GLY A 178 18.27 21.64 43.89
N HIS A 179 18.01 21.14 42.67
CA HIS A 179 16.68 21.21 42.06
C HIS A 179 16.07 19.81 41.86
N SER A 180 15.30 19.32 42.84
CA SER A 180 14.63 18.02 42.76
C SER A 180 13.20 18.14 42.19
N LEU A 181 13.06 18.01 40.86
CA LEU A 181 11.79 17.80 40.14
C LEU A 181 11.81 16.46 39.36
N SER A 182 12.54 15.47 39.88
CA SER A 182 12.79 14.17 39.21
C SER A 182 11.55 13.28 39.05
N LEU A 183 10.49 13.47 39.86
CA LEU A 183 9.30 12.61 39.81
C LEU A 183 8.41 12.84 38.57
N GLY A 184 8.50 14.01 37.92
CA GLY A 184 7.72 14.34 36.72
C GLY A 184 8.21 13.67 35.43
N ALA A 185 9.44 13.14 35.43
CA ALA A 185 10.06 12.55 34.24
C ALA A 185 9.34 11.27 33.78
N GLN A 186 8.89 10.41 34.71
CA GLN A 186 8.22 9.15 34.37
C GLN A 186 6.85 9.37 33.72
N CYS A 187 6.08 10.33 34.23
CA CYS A 187 4.78 10.67 33.67
C CYS A 187 4.90 11.29 32.26
N LEU A 188 5.85 12.21 32.07
CA LEU A 188 6.10 12.80 30.75
C LEU A 188 6.60 11.75 29.74
N VAL A 189 7.41 10.78 30.15
CA VAL A 189 7.83 9.66 29.30
C VAL A 189 6.63 8.81 28.87
N TRP A 190 5.70 8.52 29.78
CA TRP A 190 4.49 7.79 29.43
C TRP A 190 3.61 8.54 28.43
N ILE A 191 3.38 9.84 28.64
CA ILE A 191 2.59 10.67 27.70
C ILE A 191 3.32 10.76 26.35
N LEU A 192 4.65 10.96 26.36
CA LEU A 192 5.48 11.00 25.16
C LEU A 192 5.29 9.73 24.32
N TRP A 193 5.38 8.56 24.96
CA TRP A 193 5.16 7.27 24.30
C TRP A 193 3.74 7.15 23.75
N LYS A 194 2.71 7.55 24.52
CA LYS A 194 1.31 7.53 24.06
C LYS A 194 1.09 8.45 22.85
N THR A 195 1.69 9.64 22.84
CA THR A 195 1.65 10.56 21.71
C THR A 195 2.39 9.98 20.50
N GLU A 196 3.51 9.30 20.72
CA GLU A 196 4.25 8.58 19.68
C GLU A 196 3.40 7.49 19.01
N GLU A 197 2.79 6.60 19.80
CA GLU A 197 1.91 5.53 19.26
C GLU A 197 0.77 6.12 18.40
N LYS A 198 0.19 7.24 18.85
CA LYS A 198 -0.85 7.95 18.09
C LYS A 198 -0.31 8.56 16.80
N LEU A 199 0.89 9.13 16.81
CA LEU A 199 1.54 9.65 15.60
C LEU A 199 1.77 8.53 14.59
N LEU A 200 2.31 7.38 15.04
CA LEU A 200 2.54 6.22 14.20
C LEU A 200 1.22 5.68 13.62
N ALA A 201 0.18 5.54 14.45
CA ALA A 201 -1.13 5.11 13.99
C ALA A 201 -1.77 6.08 12.98
N THR A 202 -1.56 7.38 13.14
CA THR A 202 -2.07 8.41 12.23
C THR A 202 -1.32 8.41 10.90
N ALA A 203 0.02 8.32 10.94
CA ALA A 203 0.85 8.19 9.75
C ALA A 203 0.45 6.97 8.93
N ARG A 204 0.36 5.80 9.57
CA ARG A 204 -0.15 4.55 8.98
C ARG A 204 -1.50 4.77 8.30
N LYS A 205 -2.49 5.32 9.01
CA LYS A 205 -3.85 5.50 8.49
C LYS A 205 -3.88 6.41 7.26
N GLU A 206 -3.11 7.50 7.27
CA GLU A 206 -3.07 8.45 6.16
C GLU A 206 -2.33 7.90 4.94
N VAL A 207 -1.21 7.19 5.14
CA VAL A 207 -0.47 6.50 4.06
C VAL A 207 -1.33 5.39 3.46
N GLY A 208 -1.95 4.55 4.28
CA GLY A 208 -2.85 3.48 3.81
C GLY A 208 -4.04 4.02 3.02
N LYS A 209 -4.63 5.15 3.47
CA LYS A 209 -5.67 5.86 2.72
C LYS A 209 -5.16 6.35 1.36
N ALA A 210 -3.98 6.97 1.32
CA ALA A 210 -3.39 7.47 0.08
C ALA A 210 -3.10 6.34 -0.92
N LEU A 211 -2.55 5.21 -0.45
CA LEU A 211 -2.30 4.01 -1.25
C LEU A 211 -3.62 3.47 -1.84
N LYS A 212 -4.65 3.35 -1.01
CA LYS A 212 -5.96 2.85 -1.46
C LYS A 212 -6.65 3.79 -2.45
N GLU A 213 -6.51 5.10 -2.28
CA GLU A 213 -7.04 6.09 -3.23
C GLU A 213 -6.27 6.10 -4.55
N ALA A 214 -4.95 5.84 -4.51
CA ALA A 214 -4.09 5.80 -5.69
C ALA A 214 -4.23 4.51 -6.51
N PHE A 215 -4.50 3.36 -5.86
CA PHE A 215 -4.44 2.02 -6.47
C PHE A 215 -5.74 1.22 -6.33
N ASP A 216 -6.88 1.87 -6.57
CA ASP A 216 -8.20 1.22 -6.61
C ASP A 216 -8.39 0.44 -7.92
N ILE A 217 -8.72 -0.87 -7.84
CA ILE A 217 -8.98 -1.71 -9.04
C ILE A 217 -10.09 -1.10 -9.92
N GLY A 218 -11.02 -0.34 -9.34
CA GLY A 218 -12.10 0.35 -10.06
C GLY A 218 -11.68 1.63 -10.79
N LYS A 219 -10.60 2.32 -10.38
CA LYS A 219 -10.18 3.62 -10.93
C LYS A 219 -8.78 3.61 -11.56
N PRO A 220 -8.53 4.37 -12.64
CA PRO A 220 -7.19 4.43 -13.24
C PRO A 220 -6.18 4.81 -12.15
N PRO A 221 -5.04 4.11 -12.06
CA PRO A 221 -4.06 4.41 -11.03
C PRO A 221 -3.53 5.83 -11.25
N TRP A 222 -3.46 6.63 -10.19
CA TRP A 222 -3.05 8.03 -10.29
C TRP A 222 -1.99 8.40 -9.24
N ALA A 223 -1.08 9.29 -9.65
CA ALA A 223 -0.04 9.97 -8.88
C ALA A 223 0.91 9.09 -8.02
N ASP A 224 1.93 8.53 -8.67
CA ASP A 224 3.14 8.02 -7.98
C ASP A 224 3.78 9.08 -7.07
N ALA A 225 3.70 10.36 -7.46
CA ALA A 225 4.21 11.48 -6.68
C ALA A 225 3.46 11.68 -5.36
N ALA A 226 2.14 11.52 -5.32
CA ALA A 226 1.34 11.82 -4.13
C ALA A 226 1.62 10.84 -2.97
N VAL A 227 1.77 9.55 -3.28
CA VAL A 227 2.10 8.53 -2.28
C VAL A 227 3.48 8.77 -1.68
N ILE A 228 4.46 9.11 -2.53
CA ILE A 228 5.83 9.43 -2.08
C ILE A 228 5.82 10.71 -1.25
N GLU A 229 5.13 11.76 -1.70
CA GLU A 229 5.03 13.04 -1.02
C GLU A 229 4.44 12.88 0.39
N ILE A 230 3.33 12.15 0.53
CA ILE A 230 2.67 11.93 1.84
C ILE A 230 3.59 11.18 2.82
N LEU A 231 4.33 10.16 2.35
CA LEU A 231 5.25 9.40 3.19
C LEU A 231 6.47 10.26 3.58
N THR A 232 7.06 10.96 2.61
CA THR A 232 8.27 11.76 2.82
C THR A 232 8.01 12.99 3.68
N GLU A 233 6.91 13.72 3.46
CA GLU A 233 6.52 14.88 4.25
C GLU A 233 6.41 14.53 5.75
N LYS A 234 5.75 13.41 6.07
CA LYS A 234 5.55 12.96 7.45
C LYS A 234 6.85 12.54 8.11
N THR A 235 7.66 11.78 7.37
CA THR A 235 8.96 11.30 7.86
C THR A 235 9.90 12.47 8.13
N GLU A 236 9.98 13.44 7.21
CA GLU A 236 10.79 14.64 7.38
C GLU A 236 10.28 15.53 8.52
N ALA A 237 8.96 15.73 8.63
CA ALA A 237 8.38 16.51 9.71
C ALA A 237 8.71 15.88 11.08
N ALA A 238 8.58 14.56 11.21
CA ALA A 238 8.97 13.82 12.41
C ALA A 238 10.47 13.93 12.71
N ARG A 239 11.32 13.75 11.69
CA ARG A 239 12.79 13.81 11.81
C ARG A 239 13.28 15.18 12.28
N ARG A 240 12.63 16.27 11.83
CA ARG A 240 12.92 17.65 12.30
C ARG A 240 12.71 17.82 13.81
N VAL A 241 11.82 17.05 14.42
CA VAL A 241 11.56 17.08 15.87
C VAL A 241 12.46 16.09 16.63
N SER A 242 12.61 14.87 16.12
CA SER A 242 13.45 13.83 16.71
C SER A 242 13.85 12.79 15.65
N GLU A 243 15.15 12.50 15.53
CA GLU A 243 15.65 11.48 14.60
C GLU A 243 14.99 10.11 14.86
N SER A 244 14.92 9.69 16.13
CA SER A 244 14.29 8.42 16.52
C SER A 244 12.80 8.37 16.19
N LEU A 245 12.08 9.51 16.23
CA LEU A 245 10.68 9.54 15.78
C LEU A 245 10.61 9.41 14.26
N GLY A 246 11.49 10.10 13.53
CA GLY A 246 11.60 10.01 12.08
C GLY A 246 11.82 8.57 11.62
N GLU A 247 12.77 7.85 12.22
CA GLU A 247 13.03 6.43 11.92
C GLU A 247 11.81 5.53 12.19
N LYS A 248 11.10 5.73 13.30
CA LYS A 248 9.88 4.96 13.62
C LYS A 248 8.73 5.25 12.66
N VAL A 249 8.52 6.53 12.31
CA VAL A 249 7.51 6.94 11.33
C VAL A 249 7.84 6.36 9.95
N GLU A 250 9.11 6.41 9.54
CA GLU A 250 9.57 5.81 8.28
C GLU A 250 9.29 4.31 8.24
N ALA A 251 9.69 3.59 9.29
CA ALA A 251 9.47 2.14 9.41
C ALA A 251 7.98 1.78 9.38
N GLU A 252 7.13 2.52 10.11
CA GLU A 252 5.68 2.28 10.13
C GLU A 252 5.03 2.56 8.77
N CYS A 253 5.48 3.60 8.05
CA CYS A 253 4.98 3.89 6.70
C CYS A 253 5.38 2.80 5.70
N LEU A 254 6.62 2.32 5.74
CA LEU A 254 7.10 1.23 4.90
C LEU A 254 6.36 -0.08 5.18
N GLU A 255 6.08 -0.36 6.46
CA GLU A 255 5.30 -1.54 6.85
C GLU A 255 3.84 -1.43 6.38
N GLU A 256 3.24 -0.24 6.39
CA GLU A 256 1.92 -0.02 5.80
C GLU A 256 1.91 -0.26 4.28
N CYS A 257 2.96 0.10 3.56
CA CYS A 257 3.09 -0.25 2.14
C CYS A 257 3.06 -1.77 1.93
N LEU A 258 3.71 -2.55 2.80
CA LEU A 258 3.69 -4.02 2.75
C LEU A 258 2.30 -4.59 3.04
N ARG A 259 1.64 -4.13 4.12
CA ARG A 259 0.27 -4.55 4.46
C ARG A 259 -0.72 -4.23 3.34
N PHE A 260 -0.56 -3.05 2.72
CA PHE A 260 -1.36 -2.66 1.58
C PHE A 260 -1.16 -3.63 0.42
N LEU A 261 0.09 -3.98 0.07
CA LEU A 261 0.39 -4.90 -1.03
C LEU A 261 -0.15 -6.31 -0.78
N GLU A 262 -0.06 -6.81 0.46
CA GLU A 262 -0.64 -8.10 0.85
C GLU A 262 -2.18 -8.08 0.68
N SER A 263 -2.85 -7.04 1.20
CA SER A 263 -4.29 -6.86 1.02
C SER A 263 -4.69 -6.67 -0.43
N TYR A 264 -3.85 -6.01 -1.23
CA TYR A 264 -4.10 -5.76 -2.65
C TYR A 264 -3.93 -7.04 -3.47
N GLU A 265 -2.92 -7.87 -3.17
CA GLU A 265 -2.74 -9.19 -3.78
C GLU A 265 -3.98 -10.07 -3.54
N ASP A 266 -4.53 -10.07 -2.33
CA ASP A 266 -5.77 -10.79 -2.02
C ASP A 266 -6.98 -10.25 -2.79
N GLU A 267 -7.09 -8.93 -2.94
CA GLU A 267 -8.14 -8.29 -3.74
C GLU A 267 -8.03 -8.67 -5.23
N VAL A 268 -6.82 -8.65 -5.78
CA VAL A 268 -6.53 -9.09 -7.15
C VAL A 268 -6.87 -10.56 -7.34
N ARG A 269 -6.50 -11.43 -6.39
CA ARG A 269 -6.82 -12.86 -6.45
C ARG A 269 -8.33 -13.10 -6.43
N SER A 270 -9.06 -12.36 -5.59
CA SER A 270 -10.53 -12.40 -5.59
C SER A 270 -11.11 -11.89 -6.91
N PHE A 271 -10.50 -10.88 -7.53
CA PHE A 271 -10.92 -10.35 -8.82
C PHE A 271 -10.75 -11.37 -9.95
N ILE A 272 -9.61 -12.07 -10.00
CA ILE A 272 -9.32 -13.12 -10.99
C ILE A 272 -10.35 -14.25 -10.94
N GLN A 273 -10.90 -14.56 -9.76
CA GLN A 273 -11.93 -15.61 -9.60
C GLN A 273 -13.32 -15.21 -10.12
N LEU A 274 -13.58 -13.91 -10.36
CA LEU A 274 -14.88 -13.43 -10.83
C LEU A 274 -14.97 -13.52 -12.36
N ASP A 275 -15.95 -14.28 -12.88
CA ASP A 275 -16.12 -14.52 -14.32
C ASP A 275 -16.87 -13.35 -15.02
N GLY A 276 -16.28 -12.69 -16.03
CA GLY A 276 -16.95 -11.59 -16.75
C GLY A 276 -16.18 -10.84 -17.84
N CYS A 277 -16.90 -10.22 -18.80
CA CYS A 277 -16.33 -9.53 -19.97
C CYS A 277 -15.47 -8.29 -19.68
N SER A 278 -15.54 -7.69 -18.49
CA SER A 278 -14.73 -6.52 -18.10
C SER A 278 -13.28 -6.89 -17.72
N GLN A 279 -12.94 -8.18 -17.71
CA GLN A 279 -11.65 -8.69 -17.23
C GLN A 279 -10.44 -8.19 -18.02
N ILE A 280 -10.54 -8.02 -19.35
CA ILE A 280 -9.40 -7.59 -20.18
C ILE A 280 -8.91 -6.20 -19.77
N TYR A 281 -9.85 -5.24 -19.66
CA TYR A 281 -9.52 -3.86 -19.30
C TYR A 281 -9.05 -3.76 -17.85
N SER A 282 -9.71 -4.45 -16.92
CA SER A 282 -9.30 -4.45 -15.52
C SER A 282 -7.95 -5.12 -15.29
N SER A 283 -7.65 -6.24 -15.96
CA SER A 283 -6.35 -6.92 -15.86
C SER A 283 -5.21 -6.01 -16.32
N LEU A 284 -5.40 -5.31 -17.44
CA LEU A 284 -4.45 -4.31 -17.92
C LEU A 284 -4.23 -3.20 -16.89
N ARG A 285 -5.28 -2.70 -16.25
CA ARG A 285 -5.17 -1.65 -15.22
C ARG A 285 -4.46 -2.11 -13.95
N ILE A 286 -4.63 -3.37 -13.56
CA ILE A 286 -3.88 -3.92 -12.42
C ILE A 286 -2.40 -4.09 -12.80
N LEU A 287 -2.08 -4.53 -14.02
CA LEU A 287 -0.69 -4.57 -14.51
C LEU A 287 -0.04 -3.16 -14.53
N GLU A 288 -0.78 -2.12 -14.93
CA GLU A 288 -0.30 -0.73 -14.82
C GLU A 288 -0.04 -0.32 -13.38
N SER A 289 -0.92 -0.73 -12.46
CA SER A 289 -0.80 -0.46 -11.04
C SER A 289 0.47 -1.12 -10.47
N CYS A 290 0.77 -2.36 -10.86
CA CYS A 290 1.99 -3.06 -10.48
C CYS A 290 3.24 -2.34 -11.01
N CYS A 291 3.23 -1.87 -12.26
CA CYS A 291 4.32 -1.06 -12.83
C CYS A 291 4.55 0.23 -12.04
N LEU A 292 3.46 0.92 -11.65
CA LEU A 292 3.52 2.15 -10.86
C LEU A 292 3.99 1.90 -9.42
N LEU A 293 3.47 0.87 -8.75
CA LEU A 293 3.90 0.45 -7.43
C LEU A 293 5.39 0.12 -7.42
N ARG A 294 5.90 -0.57 -8.44
CA ARG A 294 7.34 -0.83 -8.57
C ARG A 294 8.15 0.46 -8.72
N ALA A 295 7.68 1.41 -9.52
CA ALA A 295 8.35 2.70 -9.67
C ALA A 295 8.34 3.52 -8.38
N VAL A 296 7.21 3.52 -7.65
CA VAL A 296 7.08 4.16 -6.33
C VAL A 296 8.03 3.51 -5.33
N TRP A 297 8.00 2.18 -5.23
CA TRP A 297 8.85 1.43 -4.32
C TRP A 297 10.33 1.65 -4.62
N HIS A 298 10.73 1.59 -5.90
CA HIS A 298 12.09 1.88 -6.31
C HIS A 298 12.51 3.28 -5.86
N LYS A 299 11.69 4.32 -6.05
CA LYS A 299 11.98 5.67 -5.53
C LYS A 299 12.12 5.68 -3.99
N LEU A 300 11.24 4.99 -3.28
CA LEU A 300 11.31 4.87 -1.81
C LEU A 300 12.61 4.20 -1.34
N THR A 301 13.17 3.23 -2.07
CA THR A 301 14.45 2.61 -1.71
C THR A 301 15.65 3.56 -1.73
N TYR A 302 15.57 4.70 -2.44
CA TYR A 302 16.63 5.73 -2.41
C TYR A 302 16.43 6.76 -1.30
N ILE A 303 15.19 6.94 -0.84
CA ILE A 303 14.81 8.02 0.09
C ILE A 303 14.73 7.50 1.53
N CYS A 304 14.32 6.26 1.71
CA CYS A 304 14.08 5.62 3.00
C CYS A 304 15.07 4.47 3.25
N SER A 305 15.24 4.13 4.51
CA SER A 305 16.10 3.04 5.00
C SER A 305 15.41 1.68 4.84
N VAL A 306 15.13 1.29 3.60
CA VAL A 306 14.44 0.03 3.28
C VAL A 306 15.36 -1.16 3.55
N SER A 307 14.90 -2.12 4.35
CA SER A 307 15.65 -3.35 4.59
C SER A 307 15.64 -4.28 3.37
N THR A 308 16.66 -5.13 3.25
CA THR A 308 16.73 -6.14 2.17
C THR A 308 15.52 -7.08 2.20
N GLU A 309 15.06 -7.47 3.38
CA GLU A 309 13.90 -8.34 3.54
C GLU A 309 12.60 -7.68 3.04
N GLN A 310 12.36 -6.41 3.40
CA GLN A 310 11.20 -5.67 2.92
C GLN A 310 11.23 -5.53 1.40
N ASN A 311 12.40 -5.22 0.83
CA ASN A 311 12.55 -5.11 -0.62
C ASN A 311 12.27 -6.43 -1.34
N VAL A 312 12.74 -7.56 -0.81
CA VAL A 312 12.44 -8.89 -1.37
C VAL A 312 10.94 -9.20 -1.28
N LYS A 313 10.29 -8.88 -0.16
CA LYS A 313 8.84 -9.09 0.02
C LYS A 313 8.02 -8.28 -0.98
N VAL A 314 8.26 -6.97 -1.10
CA VAL A 314 7.52 -6.10 -2.04
C VAL A 314 7.69 -6.59 -3.48
N ASN A 315 8.92 -6.88 -3.91
CA ASN A 315 9.15 -7.37 -5.26
C ASN A 315 8.49 -8.75 -5.48
N GLY A 316 8.46 -9.61 -4.45
CA GLY A 316 7.76 -10.89 -4.49
C GLY A 316 6.25 -10.74 -4.66
N PHE A 317 5.60 -9.83 -3.92
CA PHE A 317 4.17 -9.52 -4.08
C PHE A 317 3.86 -9.05 -5.50
N LEU A 318 4.65 -8.09 -6.01
CA LEU A 318 4.44 -7.52 -7.34
C LEU A 318 4.64 -8.55 -8.45
N HIS A 319 5.67 -9.39 -8.36
CA HIS A 319 5.94 -10.44 -9.35
C HIS A 319 4.82 -11.48 -9.39
N ARG A 320 4.34 -11.95 -8.24
CA ARG A 320 3.24 -12.92 -8.19
C ARG A 320 1.95 -12.37 -8.79
N MET A 321 1.58 -11.14 -8.42
CA MET A 321 0.40 -10.49 -9.01
C MET A 321 0.55 -10.36 -10.52
N GLU A 322 1.70 -9.92 -11.02
CA GLU A 322 1.95 -9.77 -12.46
C GLU A 322 1.82 -11.10 -13.20
N ASP A 323 2.40 -12.17 -12.68
CA ASP A 323 2.29 -13.51 -13.27
C ASP A 323 0.83 -13.99 -13.28
N ASP A 324 0.14 -13.95 -12.12
CA ASP A 324 -1.24 -14.41 -11.97
C ASP A 324 -2.19 -13.65 -12.92
N ILE A 325 -2.05 -12.32 -12.99
CA ILE A 325 -2.87 -11.47 -13.87
C ILE A 325 -2.54 -11.73 -15.34
N MET A 326 -1.25 -11.87 -15.68
CA MET A 326 -0.82 -12.11 -17.05
C MET A 326 -1.32 -13.47 -17.54
N GLU A 327 -1.17 -14.52 -16.75
CA GLU A 327 -1.72 -15.85 -17.06
C GLU A 327 -3.24 -15.78 -17.27
N HIS A 328 -3.97 -15.20 -16.32
CA HIS A 328 -5.42 -15.05 -16.42
C HIS A 328 -5.81 -14.25 -17.67
N PHE A 329 -5.16 -13.11 -17.92
CA PHE A 329 -5.41 -12.29 -19.10
C PHE A 329 -5.21 -13.07 -20.39
N LEU A 330 -4.07 -13.75 -20.54
CA LEU A 330 -3.75 -14.55 -21.72
C LEU A 330 -4.76 -15.70 -21.91
N GLN A 331 -5.22 -16.33 -20.82
CA GLN A 331 -6.26 -17.35 -20.86
C GLN A 331 -7.62 -16.78 -21.30
N THR A 332 -8.02 -15.59 -20.79
CA THR A 332 -9.24 -14.90 -21.23
C THR A 332 -9.18 -14.57 -22.72
N ILE A 333 -8.03 -14.07 -23.21
CA ILE A 333 -7.83 -13.80 -24.65
C ILE A 333 -7.93 -15.09 -25.46
N THR A 334 -7.24 -16.14 -25.03
CA THR A 334 -7.25 -17.45 -25.71
C THR A 334 -8.67 -17.97 -25.87
N THR A 335 -9.45 -17.99 -24.78
CA THR A 335 -10.85 -18.44 -24.80
C THR A 335 -11.71 -17.60 -25.75
N LYS A 336 -11.58 -16.26 -25.70
CA LYS A 336 -12.33 -15.34 -26.54
C LYS A 336 -11.99 -15.49 -28.02
N VAL A 337 -10.70 -15.54 -28.35
CA VAL A 337 -10.19 -15.68 -29.72
C VAL A 337 -10.61 -17.04 -30.30
N LYS A 338 -10.39 -18.13 -29.57
CA LYS A 338 -10.79 -19.49 -29.97
C LYS A 338 -12.29 -19.61 -30.20
N GLY A 339 -13.10 -19.03 -29.31
CA GLY A 339 -14.56 -18.99 -29.45
C GLY A 339 -15.00 -18.28 -30.73
N THR A 340 -14.40 -17.12 -31.03
CA THR A 340 -14.68 -16.34 -32.24
C THR A 340 -14.22 -17.04 -33.51
N LEU A 341 -13.05 -17.71 -33.48
CA LEU A 341 -12.48 -18.35 -34.66
C LEU A 341 -13.13 -19.67 -35.07
N LYS A 342 -13.89 -20.32 -34.16
CA LYS A 342 -14.46 -21.68 -34.34
C LYS A 342 -15.20 -21.91 -35.67
N ASP A 343 -15.95 -20.91 -36.17
CA ASP A 343 -16.67 -20.97 -37.45
C ASP A 343 -16.26 -19.86 -38.42
N HIS A 344 -15.19 -19.13 -38.11
CA HIS A 344 -14.82 -17.90 -38.80
C HIS A 344 -14.57 -18.13 -40.29
N PHE A 345 -13.79 -19.15 -40.67
CA PHE A 345 -13.55 -19.47 -42.09
C PHE A 345 -14.73 -20.15 -42.80
N LYS A 346 -15.69 -20.71 -42.05
CA LYS A 346 -16.91 -21.28 -42.63
C LYS A 346 -17.90 -20.17 -42.98
N LYS A 347 -18.06 -19.18 -42.09
CA LYS A 347 -19.01 -18.07 -42.24
C LYS A 347 -18.42 -16.88 -42.99
N CYS A 348 -17.10 -16.71 -42.95
CA CYS A 348 -16.39 -15.50 -43.39
C CYS A 348 -17.01 -14.24 -42.77
N ASP A 349 -17.19 -14.26 -41.44
CA ASP A 349 -17.80 -13.16 -40.68
C ASP A 349 -16.77 -12.14 -40.17
N SER A 350 -17.26 -11.00 -39.67
CA SER A 350 -16.44 -9.94 -39.07
C SER A 350 -16.26 -10.10 -37.55
N GLY A 351 -16.61 -11.25 -36.99
CA GLY A 351 -16.56 -11.46 -35.54
C GLY A 351 -15.15 -11.30 -34.97
N PHE A 352 -14.16 -11.79 -35.73
CA PHE A 352 -12.75 -11.68 -35.37
C PHE A 352 -12.25 -10.23 -35.39
N ASP A 353 -12.68 -9.44 -36.37
CA ASP A 353 -12.34 -8.01 -36.51
C ASP A 353 -12.75 -7.22 -35.26
N HIS A 354 -13.93 -7.48 -34.71
CA HIS A 354 -14.41 -6.84 -33.48
C HIS A 354 -13.54 -7.20 -32.25
N VAL A 355 -13.04 -8.44 -32.17
CA VAL A 355 -12.13 -8.84 -31.09
C VAL A 355 -10.79 -8.12 -31.21
N LEU A 356 -10.24 -8.08 -32.42
CA LEU A 356 -8.97 -7.40 -32.70
C LEU A 356 -9.05 -5.89 -32.41
N GLU A 357 -10.09 -5.20 -32.85
CA GLU A 357 -10.28 -3.77 -32.55
C GLU A 357 -10.49 -3.53 -31.04
N SER A 358 -11.24 -4.39 -30.36
CA SER A 358 -11.39 -4.31 -28.90
C SER A 358 -10.04 -4.47 -28.17
N LEU A 359 -9.17 -5.36 -28.64
CA LEU A 359 -7.82 -5.53 -28.10
C LEU A 359 -6.93 -4.33 -28.39
N LYS A 360 -6.97 -3.82 -29.63
CA LYS A 360 -6.27 -2.59 -30.00
C LYS A 360 -6.64 -1.45 -29.06
N GLN A 361 -7.92 -1.18 -28.84
CA GLN A 361 -8.35 -0.12 -27.93
C GLN A 361 -7.86 -0.36 -26.49
N SER A 362 -7.86 -1.61 -26.04
CA SER A 362 -7.34 -1.97 -24.71
C SER A 362 -5.84 -1.70 -24.59
N PHE A 363 -5.03 -2.11 -25.58
CA PHE A 363 -3.60 -1.81 -25.60
C PHE A 363 -3.28 -0.33 -25.84
N LEU A 364 -4.15 0.40 -26.54
CA LEU A 364 -3.99 1.83 -26.76
C LEU A 364 -4.38 2.66 -25.53
N THR A 365 -5.26 2.16 -24.68
CA THR A 365 -5.57 2.79 -23.39
C THR A 365 -4.54 2.47 -22.31
N PHE A 366 -3.69 1.46 -22.54
CA PHE A 366 -2.64 1.10 -21.62
C PHE A 366 -1.65 2.26 -21.41
N GLY A 367 -1.56 2.81 -20.20
CA GLY A 367 -0.77 3.99 -19.88
C GLY A 367 0.75 3.78 -19.90
N LYS A 368 1.21 2.52 -19.89
CA LYS A 368 2.64 2.13 -19.76
C LYS A 368 3.21 1.44 -21.01
N LYS A 369 2.82 1.90 -22.21
CA LYS A 369 3.21 1.31 -23.52
C LYS A 369 4.71 1.18 -23.81
N LYS A 370 5.58 1.83 -23.02
CA LYS A 370 7.05 1.84 -23.23
C LYS A 370 7.78 0.97 -22.20
N THR A 371 7.10 -0.02 -21.64
CA THR A 371 7.69 -0.93 -20.65
C THR A 371 7.94 -2.30 -21.28
N ASP A 372 8.95 -3.01 -20.78
CA ASP A 372 9.26 -4.37 -21.23
C ASP A 372 8.06 -5.32 -21.00
N ILE A 373 7.31 -5.08 -19.93
CA ILE A 373 6.07 -5.80 -19.60
C ILE A 373 5.02 -5.61 -20.71
N TYR A 374 4.83 -4.39 -21.21
CA TYR A 374 3.90 -4.14 -22.31
C TYR A 374 4.32 -4.84 -23.61
N GLU A 375 5.61 -4.75 -23.95
CA GLU A 375 6.12 -5.39 -25.17
C GLU A 375 5.96 -6.92 -25.08
N ALA A 376 6.34 -7.52 -23.95
CA ALA A 376 6.17 -8.96 -23.70
C ALA A 376 4.69 -9.37 -23.78
N LEU A 377 3.80 -8.61 -23.17
CA LEU A 377 2.35 -8.86 -23.19
C LEU A 377 1.78 -8.84 -24.61
N VAL A 378 2.08 -7.79 -25.39
CA VAL A 378 1.57 -7.67 -26.75
C VAL A 378 2.15 -8.76 -27.66
N LYS A 379 3.42 -9.14 -27.47
CA LYS A 379 4.05 -10.28 -28.17
C LYS A 379 3.37 -11.61 -27.82
N ALA A 380 3.08 -11.87 -26.54
CA ALA A 380 2.37 -13.08 -26.11
C ALA A 380 0.96 -13.15 -26.70
N VAL A 381 0.24 -12.02 -26.72
CA VAL A 381 -1.10 -11.93 -27.33
C VAL A 381 -1.05 -12.14 -28.84
N ASN A 382 -0.05 -11.59 -29.53
CA ASN A 382 0.18 -11.87 -30.94
C ASN A 382 0.39 -13.36 -31.20
N ALA A 383 1.24 -14.02 -30.41
CA ALA A 383 1.52 -15.44 -30.53
C ALA A 383 0.25 -16.30 -30.32
N ILE A 384 -0.57 -15.98 -29.31
CA ILE A 384 -1.86 -16.66 -29.08
C ILE A 384 -2.79 -16.48 -30.27
N ILE A 385 -2.95 -15.24 -30.76
CA ILE A 385 -3.83 -14.95 -31.90
C ILE A 385 -3.38 -15.71 -33.14
N VAL A 386 -2.09 -15.68 -33.45
CA VAL A 386 -1.53 -16.39 -34.61
C VAL A 386 -1.73 -17.90 -34.47
N THR A 387 -1.46 -18.47 -33.28
CA THR A 387 -1.61 -19.90 -33.03
C THR A 387 -3.05 -20.36 -33.17
N GLU A 388 -3.99 -19.67 -32.52
CA GLU A 388 -5.43 -20.01 -32.59
C GLU A 388 -6.01 -19.76 -33.99
N TYR A 389 -5.54 -18.73 -34.70
CA TYR A 389 -5.92 -18.46 -36.10
C TYR A 389 -5.50 -19.60 -37.01
N MET A 390 -4.25 -20.03 -36.89
CA MET A 390 -3.69 -21.13 -37.66
C MET A 390 -4.38 -22.46 -37.32
N GLN A 391 -4.67 -22.70 -36.05
CA GLN A 391 -5.45 -23.86 -35.61
C GLN A 391 -6.85 -23.88 -36.25
N ALA A 392 -7.56 -22.75 -36.23
CA ALA A 392 -8.88 -22.65 -36.87
C ALA A 392 -8.81 -22.81 -38.40
N LEU A 393 -7.78 -22.24 -39.03
CA LEU A 393 -7.58 -22.34 -40.48
C LEU A 393 -7.34 -23.79 -40.92
N LEU A 394 -6.41 -24.48 -40.24
CA LEU A 394 -5.96 -25.82 -40.62
C LEU A 394 -6.97 -26.92 -40.24
N THR A 395 -7.90 -26.63 -39.32
CA THR A 395 -9.00 -27.53 -38.93
C THR A 395 -10.30 -27.26 -39.69
N THR A 396 -10.33 -26.21 -40.53
CA THR A 396 -11.51 -25.88 -41.35
C THR A 396 -11.88 -27.04 -42.29
N PRO A 397 -13.18 -27.37 -42.47
CA PRO A 397 -13.60 -28.53 -43.26
C PRO A 397 -13.08 -28.51 -44.70
N ARG A 398 -12.56 -29.66 -45.15
CA ARG A 398 -11.79 -29.83 -46.40
C ARG A 398 -12.61 -30.02 -47.68
N LYS A 399 -13.95 -30.03 -47.59
CA LYS A 399 -14.86 -30.20 -48.73
C LYS A 399 -15.56 -28.88 -49.06
N THR A 400 -14.78 -27.88 -49.43
CA THR A 400 -15.27 -26.56 -49.82
C THR A 400 -15.36 -26.43 -51.34
N SER A 401 -16.38 -25.71 -51.81
CA SER A 401 -16.52 -25.34 -53.24
C SER A 401 -15.40 -24.36 -53.64
N ALA A 402 -15.10 -24.25 -54.93
CA ALA A 402 -14.14 -23.27 -55.45
C ALA A 402 -14.45 -21.83 -54.98
N MET A 403 -15.73 -21.45 -54.99
CA MET A 403 -16.17 -20.15 -54.47
C MET A 403 -15.85 -19.97 -52.97
N GLN A 404 -16.07 -21.01 -52.15
CA GLN A 404 -15.73 -20.93 -50.72
C GLN A 404 -14.22 -20.88 -50.48
N ARG A 405 -13.42 -21.60 -51.28
CA ARG A 405 -11.95 -21.52 -51.22
C ARG A 405 -11.44 -20.11 -51.48
N ARG A 406 -11.96 -19.44 -52.51
CA ARG A 406 -11.64 -18.03 -52.78
C ARG A 406 -12.05 -17.09 -51.65
N ARG A 407 -13.24 -17.30 -51.06
CA ARG A 407 -13.69 -16.52 -49.90
C ARG A 407 -12.75 -16.67 -48.71
N ILE A 408 -12.32 -17.89 -48.42
CA ILE A 408 -11.34 -18.17 -47.36
C ILE A 408 -10.01 -17.47 -47.66
N ALA A 409 -9.47 -17.59 -48.88
CA ALA A 409 -8.21 -16.93 -49.24
C ALA A 409 -8.28 -15.40 -49.09
N ASN A 410 -9.37 -14.78 -49.56
CA ASN A 410 -9.59 -13.33 -49.39
C ASN A 410 -9.73 -12.95 -47.91
N LYS A 411 -10.38 -13.80 -47.11
CA LYS A 411 -10.54 -13.55 -45.67
C LYS A 411 -9.20 -13.63 -44.94
N ILE A 412 -8.34 -14.59 -45.29
CA ILE A 412 -6.96 -14.68 -44.76
C ILE A 412 -6.19 -13.39 -45.05
N GLU A 413 -6.26 -12.87 -46.27
CA GLU A 413 -5.60 -11.62 -46.64
C GLU A 413 -6.14 -10.41 -45.86
N GLU A 414 -7.47 -10.33 -45.67
CA GLU A 414 -8.10 -9.27 -44.90
C GLU A 414 -7.69 -9.30 -43.42
N ASP A 415 -7.80 -10.47 -42.79
CA ASP A 415 -7.46 -10.64 -41.37
C ASP A 415 -5.98 -10.40 -41.13
N HIS A 416 -5.11 -10.91 -42.02
CA HIS A 416 -3.66 -10.73 -41.93
C HIS A 416 -3.29 -9.25 -41.98
N ARG A 417 -3.86 -8.50 -42.93
CA ARG A 417 -3.65 -7.05 -43.05
C ARG A 417 -4.12 -6.32 -41.79
N MET A 418 -5.23 -6.73 -41.20
CA MET A 418 -5.75 -6.13 -39.96
C MET A 418 -4.83 -6.42 -38.77
N MET A 419 -4.45 -7.69 -38.56
CA MET A 419 -3.50 -8.09 -37.52
C MET A 419 -2.19 -7.31 -37.64
N GLN A 420 -1.60 -7.27 -38.84
CA GLN A 420 -0.36 -6.54 -39.11
C GLN A 420 -0.49 -5.05 -38.78
N THR A 421 -1.61 -4.43 -39.15
CA THR A 421 -1.87 -3.01 -38.82
C THR A 421 -1.90 -2.79 -37.31
N ILE A 422 -2.65 -3.62 -36.57
CA ILE A 422 -2.83 -3.48 -35.13
C ILE A 422 -1.51 -3.71 -34.38
N PHE A 423 -0.83 -4.83 -34.64
CA PHE A 423 0.39 -5.17 -33.90
C PHE A 423 1.57 -4.26 -34.25
N LYS A 424 1.63 -3.75 -35.49
CA LYS A 424 2.62 -2.72 -35.85
C LYS A 424 2.34 -1.40 -35.12
N GLU A 425 1.07 -1.03 -34.94
CA GLU A 425 0.69 0.16 -34.17
C GLU A 425 1.00 0.00 -32.67
N CYS A 426 0.80 -1.20 -32.10
CA CYS A 426 1.09 -1.47 -30.70
C CYS A 426 2.59 -1.66 -30.39
N LEU A 427 3.33 -2.41 -31.21
CA LEU A 427 4.74 -2.76 -30.96
C LEU A 427 5.75 -1.82 -31.62
N GLY A 428 5.32 -1.02 -32.60
CA GLY A 428 6.21 -0.15 -33.36
C GLY A 428 7.34 -0.95 -34.04
N PRO A 429 8.63 -0.56 -33.85
CA PRO A 429 9.76 -1.26 -34.46
C PRO A 429 9.89 -2.73 -34.07
N ALA A 430 9.46 -3.12 -32.86
CA ALA A 430 9.57 -4.49 -32.37
C ALA A 430 8.71 -5.49 -33.15
N ALA A 431 7.67 -5.01 -33.85
CA ALA A 431 6.79 -5.84 -34.69
C ALA A 431 7.54 -6.60 -35.79
N GLY A 432 8.61 -6.02 -36.34
CA GLY A 432 9.36 -6.61 -37.46
C GLY A 432 10.15 -7.88 -37.11
N SER A 433 10.26 -8.21 -35.81
CA SER A 433 10.96 -9.40 -35.33
C SER A 433 10.06 -10.63 -35.17
N LEU A 434 8.75 -10.49 -35.33
CA LEU A 434 7.78 -11.56 -35.16
C LEU A 434 7.73 -12.47 -36.40
N LYS A 435 7.70 -13.79 -36.17
CA LYS A 435 7.47 -14.78 -37.23
C LYS A 435 6.04 -14.63 -37.78
N ASP A 436 5.88 -14.78 -39.09
CA ASP A 436 4.58 -14.56 -39.77
C ASP A 436 4.14 -15.79 -40.60
N PRO A 437 3.65 -16.84 -39.95
CA PRO A 437 3.18 -18.06 -40.61
C PRO A 437 1.96 -17.82 -41.50
N ILE A 438 1.15 -16.79 -41.21
CA ILE A 438 -0.06 -16.47 -41.96
C ILE A 438 0.33 -15.91 -43.32
N LYS A 439 1.29 -14.98 -43.37
CA LYS A 439 1.84 -14.46 -44.63
C LYS A 439 2.46 -15.58 -45.47
N ALA A 440 3.28 -16.43 -44.87
CA ALA A 440 3.90 -17.58 -45.53
C ALA A 440 2.85 -18.49 -46.19
N ILE A 441 1.77 -18.81 -45.48
CA ILE A 441 0.67 -19.61 -46.03
C ILE A 441 -0.09 -18.86 -47.12
N LEU A 442 -0.36 -17.57 -46.92
CA LEU A 442 -1.07 -16.76 -47.90
C LEU A 442 -0.31 -16.69 -49.23
N GLU A 443 0.99 -16.45 -49.19
CA GLU A 443 1.87 -16.44 -50.37
C GLU A 443 1.86 -17.81 -51.07
N LEU A 444 1.92 -18.91 -50.32
CA LEU A 444 1.83 -20.26 -50.87
C LEU A 444 0.48 -20.53 -51.56
N VAL A 445 -0.63 -20.11 -50.95
CA VAL A 445 -1.98 -20.28 -51.50
C VAL A 445 -2.19 -19.40 -52.75
N GLN A 446 -1.64 -18.19 -52.77
CA GLN A 446 -1.77 -17.24 -53.89
C GLN A 446 -0.85 -17.58 -55.07
N THR A 447 0.26 -18.28 -54.85
CA THR A 447 1.20 -18.66 -55.93
C THR A 447 0.52 -19.46 -57.04
N SER A 448 0.59 -18.96 -58.28
CA SER A 448 -0.24 -19.44 -59.39
C SER A 448 0.14 -20.84 -59.91
N ASP A 449 1.44 -21.15 -60.02
CA ASP A 449 1.93 -22.37 -60.65
C ASP A 449 2.56 -23.36 -59.64
N PRO A 450 2.46 -24.68 -59.88
CA PRO A 450 2.98 -25.70 -58.97
C PRO A 450 4.49 -25.67 -58.73
N GLU A 451 5.30 -25.25 -59.72
CA GLU A 451 6.75 -25.15 -59.55
C GLU A 451 7.12 -23.94 -58.67
N GLY A 452 6.47 -22.81 -58.88
CA GLY A 452 6.54 -21.64 -58.00
C GLY A 452 6.15 -21.99 -56.56
N MET A 453 5.11 -22.82 -56.36
CA MET A 453 4.72 -23.29 -55.03
C MET A 453 5.82 -24.15 -54.37
N LYS A 454 6.54 -24.98 -55.12
CA LYS A 454 7.69 -25.74 -54.57
C LYS A 454 8.81 -24.80 -54.12
N ILE A 455 9.09 -23.75 -54.90
CA ILE A 455 10.10 -22.75 -54.55
C ILE A 455 9.67 -21.96 -53.30
N ALA A 456 8.41 -21.52 -53.25
CA ALA A 456 7.84 -20.80 -52.11
C ALA A 456 7.78 -21.65 -50.83
N LEU A 457 7.68 -22.98 -50.95
CA LEU A 457 7.68 -23.89 -49.81
C LEU A 457 9.03 -23.95 -49.09
N LEU A 458 10.16 -23.83 -49.81
CA LEU A 458 11.50 -23.94 -49.23
C LEU A 458 11.79 -22.93 -48.09
N PRO A 459 11.55 -21.61 -48.24
CA PRO A 459 11.75 -20.67 -47.15
C PRO A 459 10.80 -20.93 -45.97
N ILE A 460 9.58 -21.41 -46.22
CA ILE A 460 8.60 -21.76 -45.17
C ILE A 460 9.13 -22.92 -44.31
N LEU A 461 9.67 -23.96 -44.94
CA LEU A 461 10.27 -25.10 -44.21
C LEU A 461 11.51 -24.71 -43.40
N LYS A 462 12.22 -23.68 -43.84
CA LYS A 462 13.37 -23.14 -43.10
C LYS A 462 12.92 -22.32 -41.89
N GLU A 463 11.85 -21.54 -42.02
CA GLU A 463 11.33 -20.69 -40.94
C GLU A 463 10.50 -21.47 -39.91
N PHE A 464 9.80 -22.50 -40.37
CA PHE A 464 8.89 -23.36 -39.60
C PHE A 464 9.24 -24.85 -39.80
N PRO A 465 10.34 -25.33 -39.20
CA PRO A 465 10.81 -26.72 -39.37
C PRO A 465 9.87 -27.76 -38.73
N ASP A 466 9.00 -27.34 -37.83
CA ASP A 466 7.96 -28.15 -37.17
C ASP A 466 6.65 -28.26 -37.96
N LEU A 467 6.58 -27.64 -39.15
CA LEU A 467 5.46 -27.83 -40.06
C LEU A 467 5.36 -29.30 -40.46
N ARG A 468 4.21 -29.93 -40.21
CA ARG A 468 3.95 -31.34 -40.57
C ARG A 468 3.24 -31.47 -41.91
N LYS A 469 3.33 -32.67 -42.50
CA LYS A 469 2.69 -32.99 -43.79
C LYS A 469 1.18 -32.77 -43.76
N GLU A 470 0.54 -33.01 -42.61
CA GLU A 470 -0.89 -32.81 -42.38
C GLU A 470 -1.27 -31.33 -42.47
N HIS A 471 -0.39 -30.44 -42.00
CA HIS A 471 -0.57 -28.98 -42.06
C HIS A 471 -0.51 -28.53 -43.51
N LEU A 472 0.55 -28.88 -44.23
CA LEU A 472 0.68 -28.56 -45.66
C LEU A 472 -0.52 -29.11 -46.46
N SER A 473 -0.92 -30.35 -46.19
CA SER A 473 -2.08 -30.95 -46.83
C SER A 473 -3.37 -30.14 -46.60
N ALA A 474 -3.57 -29.56 -45.40
CA ALA A 474 -4.72 -28.71 -45.12
C ALA A 474 -4.63 -27.36 -45.87
N VAL A 475 -3.45 -26.75 -45.93
CA VAL A 475 -3.21 -25.52 -46.71
C VAL A 475 -3.52 -25.73 -48.19
N LEU A 476 -3.06 -26.83 -48.77
CA LEU A 476 -3.31 -27.17 -50.17
C LEU A 476 -4.80 -27.44 -50.49
N ASP A 477 -5.64 -27.70 -49.48
CA ASP A 477 -7.10 -27.84 -49.68
C ASP A 477 -7.81 -26.49 -49.85
N ILE A 478 -7.15 -25.38 -49.49
CA ILE A 478 -7.64 -24.00 -49.69
C ILE A 478 -7.32 -23.52 -51.11
N LYS A 479 -6.34 -24.12 -51.80
CA LYS A 479 -5.96 -23.74 -53.16
C LYS A 479 -7.11 -23.98 -54.15
N ASP A 480 -7.44 -22.94 -54.93
CA ASP A 480 -8.59 -22.96 -55.85
C ASP A 480 -8.45 -24.02 -56.96
N SER A 481 -7.24 -24.17 -57.52
CA SER A 481 -6.94 -25.08 -58.62
C SER A 481 -5.61 -25.81 -58.40
N LEU A 482 -5.67 -27.07 -58.01
CA LEU A 482 -4.50 -27.95 -57.92
C LEU A 482 -4.87 -29.34 -58.42
N SER A 483 -4.13 -29.86 -59.41
CA SER A 483 -4.34 -31.23 -59.89
C SER A 483 -3.88 -32.26 -58.84
N ARG A 484 -4.30 -33.52 -58.98
CA ARG A 484 -3.87 -34.58 -58.06
C ARG A 484 -2.36 -34.82 -58.15
N ASP A 485 -1.80 -34.74 -59.36
CA ASP A 485 -0.39 -34.97 -59.62
C ASP A 485 0.47 -33.82 -59.07
N ASP A 486 0.05 -32.57 -59.29
CA ASP A 486 0.72 -31.39 -58.72
C ASP A 486 0.73 -31.44 -57.19
N ARG A 487 -0.40 -31.84 -56.59
CA ARG A 487 -0.48 -32.03 -55.14
C ARG A 487 0.48 -33.10 -54.65
N ALA A 488 0.56 -34.25 -55.33
CA ALA A 488 1.48 -35.32 -54.96
C ALA A 488 2.94 -34.87 -55.10
N ALA A 489 3.26 -34.11 -56.15
CA ALA A 489 4.59 -33.54 -56.36
C ALA A 489 4.96 -32.52 -55.27
N LEU A 490 4.04 -31.68 -54.81
CA LEU A 490 4.25 -30.75 -53.70
C LEU A 490 4.48 -31.46 -52.37
N LEU A 491 3.68 -32.48 -52.07
CA LEU A 491 3.86 -33.28 -50.85
C LEU A 491 5.16 -34.10 -50.88
N LYS A 492 5.62 -34.49 -52.07
CA LYS A 492 6.94 -35.12 -52.25
C LYS A 492 8.06 -34.09 -52.02
N ALA A 493 7.98 -32.92 -52.65
CA ALA A 493 8.94 -31.84 -52.44
C ALA A 493 9.04 -31.44 -50.96
N PHE A 494 7.91 -31.41 -50.25
CA PHE A 494 7.89 -31.26 -48.79
C PHE A 494 8.73 -32.35 -48.10
N HIS A 495 8.45 -33.63 -48.36
CA HIS A 495 9.17 -34.74 -47.72
C HIS A 495 10.67 -34.72 -48.02
N ASP A 496 11.05 -34.40 -49.25
CA ASP A 496 12.44 -34.35 -49.70
C ASP A 496 13.24 -33.19 -49.05
N ASN A 497 12.56 -32.16 -48.52
CA ASN A 497 13.18 -30.95 -47.98
C ASN A 497 12.91 -30.71 -46.48
N CYS A 498 12.02 -31.48 -45.86
CA CYS A 498 11.78 -31.39 -44.41
C CYS A 498 12.98 -31.91 -43.63
N ARG A 499 13.34 -31.21 -42.55
CA ARG A 499 14.36 -31.65 -41.60
C ARG A 499 13.69 -32.07 -40.31
N GLU A 500 14.21 -33.09 -39.64
CA GLU A 500 13.79 -33.41 -38.27
C GLU A 500 14.22 -32.27 -37.35
N SER A 501 13.31 -31.80 -36.48
CA SER A 501 13.57 -30.68 -35.58
C SER A 501 14.44 -31.15 -34.40
N GLU A 502 15.69 -30.69 -34.34
CA GLU A 502 16.62 -31.00 -33.23
C GLU A 502 16.58 -29.96 -32.09
N THR A 503 15.70 -28.95 -32.12
CA THR A 503 15.73 -27.84 -31.15
C THR A 503 14.35 -27.51 -30.57
N GLU A 504 14.26 -27.46 -29.24
CA GLU A 504 13.01 -27.35 -28.46
C GLU A 504 12.45 -25.92 -28.31
N ALA A 505 13.14 -24.86 -28.78
CA ALA A 505 12.70 -23.49 -28.54
C ALA A 505 11.77 -22.97 -29.66
N ASN A 506 10.49 -22.74 -29.32
CA ASN A 506 9.48 -22.00 -30.10
C ASN A 506 8.97 -22.68 -31.39
N LEU A 507 8.39 -23.88 -31.23
CA LEU A 507 7.73 -24.65 -32.29
C LEU A 507 6.23 -24.30 -32.37
N LEU A 508 5.86 -23.36 -33.24
CA LEU A 508 4.49 -22.89 -33.46
C LEU A 508 3.52 -24.02 -33.86
N PHE A 509 3.93 -24.88 -34.79
CA PHE A 509 3.11 -25.95 -35.37
C PHE A 509 3.10 -27.22 -34.53
N ALA A 510 3.98 -27.35 -33.53
CA ALA A 510 3.98 -28.50 -32.62
C ALA A 510 2.60 -28.68 -31.97
N ASP A 511 2.03 -27.58 -31.44
CA ASP A 511 0.77 -27.55 -30.69
C ASP A 511 -0.49 -27.48 -31.59
N ILE A 512 -0.32 -27.32 -32.91
CA ILE A 512 -1.42 -27.17 -33.85
C ILE A 512 -1.94 -28.55 -34.30
N GLU A 513 -2.99 -29.07 -33.68
CA GLU A 513 -3.56 -30.37 -34.04
C GLU A 513 -4.35 -30.35 -35.35
N VAL A 514 -3.95 -31.19 -36.32
CA VAL A 514 -4.65 -31.34 -37.61
C VAL A 514 -4.99 -32.80 -37.88
N LYS A 515 -6.28 -33.12 -38.08
CA LYS A 515 -6.71 -34.50 -38.34
C LYS A 515 -6.15 -35.01 -39.67
N PRO A 516 -5.56 -36.21 -39.77
CA PRO A 516 -5.11 -36.76 -41.05
C PRO A 516 -6.30 -36.96 -42.00
N ARG A 517 -6.06 -36.80 -43.30
CA ARG A 517 -7.08 -37.03 -44.33
C ARG A 517 -7.36 -38.54 -44.36
N LYS A 518 -8.56 -38.98 -43.96
CA LYS A 518 -9.00 -40.36 -44.22
C LYS A 518 -9.14 -40.51 -45.73
N CYS A 519 -8.13 -41.07 -46.39
CA CYS A 519 -8.31 -41.56 -47.76
C CYS A 519 -9.32 -42.71 -47.69
N GLY A 520 -10.55 -42.46 -48.13
CA GLY A 520 -11.46 -43.54 -48.46
C GLY A 520 -10.85 -44.32 -49.62
N LEU A 521 -10.25 -45.46 -49.31
CA LEU A 521 -10.01 -46.51 -50.29
C LEU A 521 -11.39 -46.89 -50.85
N CYS A 522 -11.70 -46.36 -52.03
CA CYS A 522 -12.84 -46.81 -52.83
C CYS A 522 -12.51 -48.22 -53.28
N GLY A 523 -13.07 -49.22 -52.58
CA GLY A 523 -13.02 -50.61 -53.00
C GLY A 523 -13.88 -50.80 -54.25
N CYS A 524 -13.29 -50.54 -55.42
CA CYS A 524 -13.79 -51.06 -56.68
C CYS A 524 -12.76 -52.07 -57.19
N LEU A 525 -12.83 -53.30 -56.65
CA LEU A 525 -12.39 -54.48 -57.37
C LEU A 525 -13.55 -54.87 -58.28
N CYS A 526 -13.44 -54.50 -59.55
CA CYS A 526 -14.27 -55.09 -60.60
C CYS A 526 -13.85 -56.56 -60.77
N CYS A 527 -14.82 -57.47 -60.70
CA CYS A 527 -14.74 -58.79 -61.30
C CYS A 527 -14.89 -58.69 -62.82
#